data_AF-A0A3C0NZV4-F1
#
_entry.id   AF-A0A3C0NZV4-F1
#
_cell.length_a   1.000
_cell.length_b   1.000
_cell.length_c   1.000
_cell.angle_alpha   90.00
_cell.angle_beta   90.00
_cell.angle_gamma   90.00
#
_symmetry.space_group_name_H-M   'P 1'
#
loop_
_entity.id
_entity.type
_entity.pdbx_description
1 polymer ?
#
loop_
_entity_poly.entity_id
_entity_poly.type
_entity_poly.pdbx_seq_one_letter_code
_entity_poly.pdbx_strand_id
1 'polypeptide(L)'
;AIAHVLGVAPAALTVPDIDSCAGLMQTLFALEDRYGITIEENAAGTDFRLDIPYPGFTPLSLDLSFWAEQHRRLESGDITQEDYDDWRYNFK
;
A
#
# COMPACT_ATOMS: atom_id res chain seq x y z
N ALA A 1 -12.28 -5.70 -21.14
CA ALA A 1 -11.54 -4.57 -20.53
C ALA A 1 -10.09 -5.01 -20.32
N ILE A 2 -9.11 -4.11 -20.46
CA ILE A 2 -7.66 -4.41 -20.40
C ILE A 2 -7.29 -5.19 -19.12
N ALA A 3 -7.93 -4.89 -17.99
CA ALA A 3 -7.72 -5.59 -16.72
C ALA A 3 -7.94 -7.10 -16.79
N HIS A 4 -8.96 -7.54 -17.53
CA HIS A 4 -9.27 -8.97 -17.71
C HIS A 4 -8.25 -9.68 -18.62
N VAL A 5 -7.66 -8.95 -19.58
CA VAL A 5 -6.61 -9.47 -20.46
C VAL A 5 -5.28 -9.61 -19.71
N LEU A 6 -5.04 -8.72 -18.73
CA LEU A 6 -3.84 -8.70 -17.90
C LEU A 6 -3.97 -9.51 -16.59
N GLY A 7 -5.15 -10.08 -16.30
CA GLY A 7 -5.39 -10.85 -15.08
C GLY A 7 -5.38 -10.02 -13.79
N VAL A 8 -5.63 -8.71 -13.87
CA VAL A 8 -5.55 -7.80 -12.71
C VAL A 8 -6.93 -7.28 -12.29
N ALA A 9 -7.06 -6.87 -11.03
CA ALA A 9 -8.27 -6.18 -10.58
C ALA A 9 -8.47 -4.85 -11.35
N PRO A 10 -9.70 -4.47 -11.75
CA PRO A 10 -9.94 -3.22 -12.46
C PRO A 10 -9.46 -1.96 -11.72
N ALA A 11 -9.42 -2.00 -10.38
CA ALA A 11 -8.88 -0.95 -9.53
C ALA A 11 -7.37 -0.73 -9.75
N ALA A 12 -6.62 -1.75 -10.17
CA ALA A 12 -5.19 -1.66 -10.48
C ALA A 12 -4.89 -0.81 -11.74
N LEU A 13 -5.89 -0.60 -12.61
CA LEU A 13 -5.77 0.29 -13.77
C LEU A 13 -6.21 1.75 -13.48
N THR A 14 -6.70 2.01 -12.27
CA THR A 14 -7.19 3.31 -11.81
C THR A 14 -6.37 3.85 -10.64
N VAL A 15 -5.13 3.36 -10.49
CA VAL A 15 -4.14 4.06 -9.67
C VAL A 15 -3.99 5.47 -10.26
N PRO A 16 -4.09 6.54 -9.45
CA PRO A 16 -3.78 7.89 -9.90
C PRO A 16 -2.39 7.92 -10.56
N ASP A 17 -2.07 8.96 -11.33
CA ASP A 17 -0.72 9.17 -11.88
C ASP A 17 0.31 9.48 -10.77
N ILE A 18 0.54 8.49 -9.90
CA ILE A 18 1.48 8.51 -8.77
C ILE A 18 2.93 8.42 -9.24
N ASP A 19 3.15 8.12 -10.52
CA ASP A 19 4.48 8.09 -11.13
C ASP A 19 5.10 9.50 -11.13
N SER A 20 4.27 10.53 -11.06
CA SER A 20 4.71 11.90 -10.79
C SER A 20 4.82 12.17 -9.29
N CYS A 21 5.88 12.87 -8.87
CA CYS A 21 6.05 13.34 -7.49
C CYS A 21 4.82 14.12 -6.98
N ALA A 22 4.17 14.90 -7.85
CA ALA A 22 2.94 15.61 -7.52
C ALA A 22 1.77 14.65 -7.25
N GLY A 23 1.59 13.60 -8.05
CA GLY A 23 0.54 12.59 -7.85
C GLY A 23 0.76 11.74 -6.60
N LEU A 24 2.02 11.40 -6.29
CA LEU A 24 2.38 10.75 -5.03
C LEU A 24 1.98 11.64 -3.83
N MET A 25 2.40 12.90 -3.83
CA MET A 25 2.07 13.85 -2.75
C MET A 25 0.56 14.06 -2.58
N GLN A 26 -0.19 14.22 -3.67
CA GLN A 26 -1.66 14.34 -3.61
C GLN A 26 -2.33 13.09 -3.02
N THR A 27 -1.78 11.91 -3.30
CA THR A 27 -2.27 10.65 -2.71
C THR A 27 -2.00 10.62 -1.21
N LEU A 28 -0.81 11.04 -0.77
CA LEU A 28 -0.47 11.14 0.64
C LEU A 28 -1.38 12.15 1.38
N PHE A 29 -1.64 13.31 0.78
CA PHE A 29 -2.59 14.29 1.35
C PHE A 29 -3.99 13.72 1.49
N ALA A 30 -4.48 12.97 0.50
CA ALA A 30 -5.79 12.32 0.60
C ALA A 30 -5.84 11.26 1.72
N LEU A 31 -4.72 10.58 2.01
CA LEU A 31 -4.63 9.64 3.13
C LEU A 31 -4.61 10.37 4.49
N GLU A 32 -3.90 11.50 4.58
CA GLU A 32 -3.90 12.37 5.76
C GLU A 32 -5.30 12.94 6.03
N ASP A 33 -5.94 13.55 5.04
CA ASP A 33 -7.26 14.18 5.18
C ASP A 33 -8.36 13.18 5.54
N ARG A 34 -8.33 12.00 4.91
CA ARG A 34 -9.43 11.02 5.01
C ARG A 34 -9.24 10.04 6.15
N TYR A 35 -7.99 9.72 6.49
CA TYR A 35 -7.68 8.68 7.46
C TYR A 35 -6.79 9.17 8.62
N GLY A 36 -6.41 10.44 8.66
CA GLY A 36 -5.53 10.98 9.69
C GLY A 36 -4.16 10.31 9.72
N ILE A 37 -3.75 9.73 8.59
CA ILE A 37 -2.46 9.08 8.41
C ILE A 37 -1.39 10.17 8.30
N THR A 38 -0.36 10.10 9.14
CA THR A 38 0.78 11.01 9.09
C THR A 38 2.07 10.27 8.76
N ILE A 39 3.08 11.02 8.30
CA ILE A 39 4.42 10.54 7.99
C ILE A 39 5.39 11.19 8.97
N GLU A 40 6.26 10.39 9.59
CA GLU A 40 7.41 10.89 10.36
C GLU A 40 8.71 10.49 9.67
N GLU A 41 9.70 11.39 9.68
CA GLU A 41 11.06 11.10 9.23
C GLU A 41 11.94 10.77 10.45
N ASN A 42 12.79 9.74 10.35
CA ASN A 42 13.70 9.36 11.44
C ASN A 42 15.16 9.70 11.12
N ALA A 43 16.02 9.69 12.15
CA ALA A 43 17.42 10.10 12.02
C ALA A 43 18.30 9.11 11.21
N ALA A 44 17.79 7.93 10.84
CA ALA A 44 18.53 6.90 10.12
C ALA A 44 18.28 6.90 8.59
N GLY A 45 17.32 7.70 8.12
CA GLY A 45 16.94 7.82 6.71
C GLY A 45 15.46 8.21 6.57
N THR A 46 14.94 8.15 5.35
CA THR A 46 13.52 8.40 5.08
C THR A 46 12.71 7.12 5.29
N ASP A 47 12.54 6.71 6.54
CA ASP A 47 11.57 5.67 6.90
C ASP A 47 10.21 6.33 7.05
N PHE A 48 9.23 5.94 6.23
CA PHE A 48 7.87 6.44 6.34
C PHE A 48 7.13 5.69 7.44
N ARG A 49 7.00 6.29 8.63
CA ARG A 49 6.13 5.74 9.68
C ARG A 49 4.71 6.21 9.47
N LEU A 50 3.80 5.26 9.26
CA LEU A 50 2.36 5.47 9.19
C LEU A 50 1.80 5.47 10.63
N ASP A 51 1.51 6.64 11.19
CA ASP A 51 0.81 6.70 12.48
C ASP A 51 -0.70 6.74 12.29
N ILE A 52 -1.37 5.80 12.96
CA ILE A 52 -2.81 5.65 12.93
C ILE A 52 -3.37 6.30 14.21
N PRO A 53 -4.24 7.32 14.11
CA PRO A 53 -4.47 8.28 15.19
C PRO A 53 -5.22 7.74 16.42
N TYR A 54 -5.83 6.55 16.37
CA TYR A 54 -6.46 5.96 17.56
C TYR A 54 -6.47 4.42 17.58
N PRO A 55 -6.28 3.79 18.76
CA PRO A 55 -6.39 2.34 18.93
C PRO A 55 -7.83 1.91 18.69
N GLY A 56 -8.08 1.22 17.57
CA GLY A 56 -9.43 0.89 17.08
C GLY A 56 -9.85 1.63 15.82
N PHE A 57 -8.94 2.37 15.18
CA PHE A 57 -9.11 2.86 13.81
C PHE A 57 -9.26 1.68 12.84
N THR A 58 -10.49 1.28 12.59
CA THR A 58 -10.91 0.28 11.60
C THR A 58 -11.65 0.89 10.41
N PRO A 59 -11.30 2.07 9.84
CA PRO A 59 -12.10 2.59 8.73
C PRO A 59 -11.87 1.82 7.43
N LEU A 60 -10.85 0.97 7.38
CA LEU A 60 -10.67 -0.03 6.34
C LEU A 60 -10.28 -1.33 7.02
N SER A 61 -10.86 -2.43 6.57
CA SER A 61 -10.27 -3.76 6.58
C SER A 61 -8.97 -3.80 5.76
N LEU A 62 -8.15 -2.74 5.82
CA LEU A 62 -6.79 -2.72 5.36
C LEU A 62 -6.06 -3.58 6.37
N ASP A 63 -5.96 -4.85 6.02
CA ASP A 63 -5.28 -5.87 6.78
C ASP A 63 -3.78 -5.58 6.65
N LEU A 64 -3.33 -4.44 7.20
CA LEU A 64 -1.93 -4.01 7.21
C LEU A 64 -1.07 -5.07 7.88
N SER A 65 -1.65 -5.82 8.82
CA SER A 65 -1.08 -7.03 9.39
C SER A 65 -0.83 -8.11 8.33
N PHE A 66 -1.77 -8.31 7.40
CA PHE A 66 -1.61 -9.23 6.27
C PHE A 66 -0.54 -8.74 5.29
N TRP A 67 -0.51 -7.44 4.98
CA TRP A 67 0.54 -6.88 4.14
C TRP A 67 1.93 -7.02 4.80
N ALA A 68 2.07 -6.68 6.07
CA ALA A 68 3.30 -6.84 6.83
C ALA A 68 3.74 -8.32 6.91
N GLU A 69 2.80 -9.26 7.00
CA GLU A 69 3.07 -10.70 6.93
C GLU A 69 3.59 -11.11 5.55
N GLN A 70 2.95 -10.71 4.44
CA GLN A 70 3.44 -11.03 3.10
C GLN A 70 4.83 -10.46 2.84
N HIS A 71 5.11 -9.24 3.33
CA HIS A 71 6.44 -8.64 3.25
C HIS A 71 7.49 -9.46 4.03
N ARG A 72 7.18 -9.87 5.27
CA ARG A 72 8.07 -10.74 6.06
C ARG A 72 8.32 -12.09 5.38
N ARG A 73 7.28 -12.68 4.77
CA ARG A 73 7.41 -13.92 4.00
C ARG A 73 8.35 -13.75 2.81
N LEU A 74 8.26 -12.64 2.09
CA LEU A 74 9.18 -12.32 1.00
C LEU A 74 10.63 -12.16 1.50
N GLU A 75 10.84 -11.40 2.58
CA GLU A 75 12.18 -11.20 3.16
C GLU A 75 12.82 -12.49 3.69
N SER A 76 12.01 -13.39 4.25
CA SER A 76 12.45 -14.70 4.74
C SER A 76 12.69 -15.73 3.61
N GLY A 77 12.22 -15.45 2.39
CA GLY A 77 12.27 -16.38 1.25
C GLY A 77 11.15 -17.42 1.23
N ASP A 78 10.13 -17.29 2.09
CA ASP A 78 8.96 -18.17 2.13
C ASP A 78 8.06 -18.04 0.89
N ILE A 79 8.10 -16.89 0.21
CA ILE A 79 7.45 -16.64 -1.07
C ILE A 79 8.43 -15.98 -2.03
N THR A 80 8.22 -16.16 -3.33
CA THR A 80 9.01 -15.48 -4.36
C THR A 80 8.52 -14.06 -4.59
N GLN A 81 9.33 -13.24 -5.29
CA GLN A 81 8.89 -11.92 -5.75
C GLN A 81 7.66 -12.02 -6.66
N GLU A 82 7.57 -13.07 -7.49
CA GLU A 82 6.43 -13.32 -8.38
C GLU A 82 5.16 -13.63 -7.58
N ASP A 83 5.24 -14.47 -6.55
CA ASP A 83 4.12 -14.76 -5.65
C ASP A 83 3.64 -13.50 -4.91
N TYR A 84 4.57 -12.66 -4.47
CA TYR A 84 4.26 -11.40 -3.82
C TYR A 84 3.58 -10.41 -4.78
N ASP A 85 4.06 -10.33 -6.01
CA ASP A 85 3.49 -9.48 -7.06
C ASP A 85 2.08 -9.94 -7.44
N ASP A 86 1.89 -11.24 -7.66
CA ASP A 86 0.58 -11.85 -7.92
C ASP A 86 -0.42 -11.58 -6.79
N TRP A 87 0.03 -11.69 -5.54
CA TRP A 87 -0.79 -11.33 -4.38
C TRP A 87 -1.20 -9.85 -4.42
N ARG A 88 -0.25 -8.93 -4.66
CA ARG A 88 -0.52 -7.48 -4.74
C ARG A 88 -1.52 -7.14 -5.84
N TYR A 89 -1.42 -7.77 -7.01
CA TYR A 89 -2.29 -7.48 -8.15
C TYR A 89 -3.70 -8.07 -8.05
N ASN A 90 -3.88 -9.09 -7.19
CA ASN A 90 -5.15 -9.77 -7.00
C ASN A 90 -5.83 -9.47 -5.64
N PHE A 91 -5.28 -8.55 -4.85
CA PHE A 91 -5.88 -8.11 -3.58
C PHE A 91 -7.28 -7.52 -3.80
N LYS A 92 -8.26 -7.92 -2.98
CA LYS A 92 -9.68 -7.54 -3.08
C LYS A 92 -10.20 -6.87 -1.83
#